data_AF-A0A356QN74-F1
#
_entry.id   AF-A0A356QN74-F1
#
_cell.length_a   1.000
_cell.length_b   1.000
_cell.length_c   1.000
_cell.angle_alpha   90.00
_cell.angle_beta   90.00
_cell.angle_gamma   90.00
#
_symmetry.space_group_name_H-M   'P 1'
#
loop_
_entity.id
_entity.type
_entity.pdbx_description
1 polymer ?
#
loop_
_entity_poly.entity_id
_entity_poly.type
_entity_poly.pdbx_seq_one_letter_code
_entity_poly.pdbx_strand_id
1 'polypeptide(L)'
;RQPLPKDPSRVWLFSETGDLILARLTRDAYEERGRMHVLEPTNECFGRSVVWTHPAFANGCCFVRNDKELVCVSLSVKHDHN
;
A
#
# COMPACT_ATOMS: atom_id res chain seq x y z
N ARG A 1 -7.71 -17.37 1.55
CA ARG A 1 -8.47 -16.10 1.38
C ARG A 1 -8.00 -15.15 2.46
N GLN A 2 -7.69 -13.89 2.10
CA GLN A 2 -7.42 -12.87 3.11
C GLN A 2 -8.69 -12.64 3.95
N PRO A 3 -8.60 -12.52 5.29
CA PRO A 3 -9.76 -12.26 6.11
C PRO A 3 -10.41 -10.93 5.73
N LEU A 4 -11.74 -10.88 5.80
CA LEU A 4 -12.47 -9.64 5.53
C LEU A 4 -12.03 -8.55 6.53
N PRO A 5 -11.79 -7.32 6.07
CA PRO A 5 -11.46 -6.22 6.97
C PRO A 5 -12.59 -6.03 7.98
N LYS A 6 -12.23 -5.80 9.25
CA LYS A 6 -13.21 -5.54 10.33
C LYS A 6 -14.04 -4.28 10.06
N ASP A 7 -13.48 -3.35 9.28
CA ASP A 7 -14.12 -2.10 8.86
C ASP A 7 -13.99 -2.02 7.33
N PRO A 8 -15.09 -2.16 6.58
CA PRO A 8 -15.06 -2.15 5.12
C PRO A 8 -14.73 -0.78 4.53
N SER A 9 -14.82 0.30 5.33
CA SER A 9 -14.42 1.64 4.90
C SER A 9 -12.90 1.84 4.94
N ARG A 10 -12.16 0.96 5.63
CA ARG A 10 -10.69 1.03 5.67
C ARG A 10 -10.10 0.27 4.51
N VAL A 11 -9.34 0.98 3.69
CA VAL A 11 -8.72 0.44 2.49
C VAL A 11 -7.25 0.79 2.42
N TRP A 12 -6.48 -0.12 1.83
CA TRP A 12 -5.10 0.14 1.44
C TRP A 12 -5.08 0.58 -0.01
N LEU A 13 -4.44 1.72 -0.27
CA LEU A 13 -4.21 2.25 -1.60
C LEU A 13 -2.72 2.24 -1.86
N PHE A 14 -2.32 1.82 -3.05
CA PHE A 14 -0.94 1.94 -3.50
C PHE A 14 -0.91 2.92 -4.67
N SER A 15 -0.10 3.96 -4.54
CA SER A 15 0.04 5.00 -5.55
C SER A 15 1.12 4.62 -6.58
N GLU A 16 1.01 5.19 -7.78
CA GLU A 16 2.02 5.02 -8.83
C GLU A 16 3.37 5.64 -8.44
N THR A 17 3.41 6.54 -7.46
CA THR A 17 4.66 7.13 -6.93
C THR A 17 5.38 6.22 -5.93
N GLY A 18 4.82 5.06 -5.60
CA GLY A 18 5.43 4.11 -4.67
C GLY A 18 5.04 4.30 -3.21
N ASP A 19 4.02 5.12 -2.94
CA ASP A 19 3.47 5.29 -1.59
C ASP A 19 2.35 4.28 -1.31
N LEU A 20 2.42 3.64 -0.15
CA LEU A 20 1.35 2.88 0.46
C LEU A 20 0.56 3.78 1.42
N ILE A 21 -0.74 3.87 1.18
CA ILE A 21 -1.63 4.79 1.89
C ILE A 21 -2.73 3.99 2.58
N LEU A 22 -2.92 4.24 3.88
CA LEU A 22 -4.10 3.81 4.60
C LEU A 22 -5.14 4.93 4.53
N ALA A 23 -6.31 4.64 3.96
CA ALA A 23 -7.38 5.59 3.86
C ALA A 23 -8.70 5.03 4.37
N ARG A 24 -9.59 5.93 4.78
CA ARG A 24 -11.00 5.65 4.95
C ARG A 24 -11.74 6.16 3.72
N LEU A 25 -12.31 5.23 2.95
CA LEU A 25 -13.16 5.54 1.81
C LEU A 25 -14.62 5.37 2.19
N THR A 26 -15.37 6.45 2.05
CA THR A 26 -16.83 6.46 2.12
C THR A 26 -17.37 6.99 0.80
N ARG A 27 -18.68 6.87 0.58
CA ARG A 27 -19.31 7.45 -0.62
C ARG A 27 -19.09 8.96 -0.67
N ASP A 28 -19.11 9.62 0.48
CA ASP A 28 -19.12 11.08 0.59
C ASP A 28 -17.72 11.68 0.66
N ALA A 29 -16.73 10.94 1.15
CA ALA A 29 -15.40 11.48 1.39
C ALA A 29 -14.28 10.44 1.32
N TYR A 30 -13.10 10.94 0.93
CA TYR A 30 -11.80 10.32 1.11
C TYR A 30 -11.09 10.95 2.31
N GLU A 31 -10.68 10.13 3.27
CA GLU A 31 -9.89 10.56 4.42
C GLU A 31 -8.58 9.76 4.47
N GLU A 32 -7.45 10.42 4.21
CA GLU A 32 -6.13 9.82 4.40
C GLU A 32 -5.85 9.66 5.91
N ARG A 33 -5.48 8.45 6.33
CA ARG A 33 -5.11 8.14 7.73
C ARG A 33 -3.61 8.07 7.91
N GLY A 34 -2.87 7.71 6.87
CA GLY A 34 -1.42 7.72 6.87
C GLY A 34 -0.85 7.28 5.53
N ARG A 35 0.37 7.72 5.26
CA ARG A 35 1.12 7.44 4.05
C ARG A 35 2.52 6.99 4.43
N MET A 36 3.00 5.96 3.74
CA MET A 36 4.37 5.48 3.85
C MET A 36 4.94 5.33 2.45
N HIS A 37 6.09 5.96 2.22
CA HIS A 37 6.86 5.73 1.01
C HIS A 37 7.56 4.37 1.11
N VAL A 38 7.29 3.46 0.17
CA VAL A 38 7.78 2.08 0.23
C VAL A 38 8.84 1.81 -0.82
N LEU A 39 8.68 2.37 -2.02
CA LEU A 39 9.53 2.10 -3.17
C LEU A 39 9.72 3.33 -4.02
N GLU A 40 10.93 3.51 -4.51
CA GLU A 40 11.19 4.51 -5.54
C GLU A 40 10.67 4.00 -6.91
N PRO A 41 10.06 4.88 -7.72
CA PRO A 41 9.65 4.55 -9.08
C PRO A 41 10.87 4.28 -9.97
N THR A 42 10.87 3.13 -10.63
CA THR A 42 11.95 2.72 -11.56
C THR A 42 11.58 2.86 -13.03
N ASN A 43 10.28 2.96 -13.34
CA ASN A 43 9.78 3.06 -14.71
C ASN A 43 9.29 4.49 -15.01
N GLU A 44 9.07 4.75 -16.30
CA GLU A 44 8.53 6.01 -16.79
C GLU A 44 7.27 5.74 -17.63
N CYS A 45 6.26 6.58 -17.45
CA CYS A 45 5.07 6.58 -18.29
C CYS A 45 4.55 8.00 -18.52
N PHE A 46 4.45 8.38 -19.79
CA PHE A 46 4.02 9.71 -20.22
C PHE A 46 4.81 10.85 -19.54
N GLY A 47 6.13 10.66 -19.37
CA GLY A 47 7.03 11.62 -18.74
C GLY A 47 6.99 11.63 -17.20
N ARG A 48 6.30 10.69 -16.56
CA ARG A 48 6.21 10.58 -15.10
C ARG A 48 6.89 9.32 -14.60
N SER A 49 7.67 9.43 -13.53
CA SER A 49 8.27 8.27 -12.86
C SER A 49 7.19 7.50 -12.10
N VAL A 50 7.06 6.20 -12.38
CA VAL A 50 5.99 5.36 -11.86
C VAL A 50 6.47 3.96 -11.43
N VAL A 51 5.82 3.40 -10.43
CA VAL A 51 5.90 2.00 -10.02
C VAL A 51 4.79 1.22 -10.73
N TRP A 52 5.12 0.55 -11.83
CA TRP A 52 4.21 -0.32 -12.58
C TRP A 52 4.08 -1.72 -11.96
N THR A 53 3.53 -1.78 -10.75
CA THR A 53 3.26 -3.06 -10.09
C THR A 53 1.91 -3.03 -9.37
N HIS A 54 1.11 -4.07 -9.59
CA HIS A 54 -0.07 -4.29 -8.77
C HIS A 54 0.35 -4.83 -7.38
N PRO A 55 -0.01 -4.18 -6.27
CA PRO A 55 0.33 -4.66 -4.93
C PRO A 55 -0.36 -6.00 -4.66
N ALA A 56 0.39 -6.97 -4.13
CA ALA A 56 -0.16 -8.25 -3.71
C ALA A 56 -0.35 -8.26 -2.20
N PHE A 57 -1.56 -8.59 -1.74
CA PHE A 57 -1.86 -8.68 -0.31
C PHE A 57 -2.00 -10.15 0.11
N ALA A 58 -1.15 -10.59 1.04
CA ALA A 58 -1.17 -11.95 1.56
C ALA A 58 -0.62 -12.01 2.99
N ASN A 59 -1.18 -12.89 3.83
CA ASN A 59 -0.75 -13.10 5.22
C ASN A 59 -0.61 -11.82 6.08
N GLY A 60 -1.44 -10.80 5.82
CA GLY A 60 -1.34 -9.52 6.54
C GLY A 60 -0.13 -8.68 6.15
N CYS A 61 0.49 -8.98 5.01
CA CYS A 61 1.55 -8.20 4.40
C CYS A 61 1.12 -7.67 3.03
N CYS A 62 1.68 -6.53 2.65
CA CYS A 62 1.64 -5.97 1.30
C CYS A 62 2.99 -6.24 0.63
N PHE A 63 2.96 -6.91 -0.52
CA PHE A 63 4.12 -7.18 -1.34
C PHE A 63 4.09 -6.26 -2.56
N VAL A 64 5.14 -5.48 -2.72
CA VAL A 64 5.31 -4.54 -3.83
C VAL A 64 6.72 -4.68 -4.39
N ARG A 65 6.86 -4.52 -5.71
CA ARG A 65 8.15 -4.59 -6.38
C ARG A 65 8.33 -3.47 -7.39
N ASN A 66 9.58 -3.15 -7.64
CA ASN A 66 10.02 -2.39 -8.79
C ASN A 66 11.13 -3.22 -9.51
N ASP A 67 11.87 -2.60 -10.42
CA ASP A 67 12.93 -3.29 -11.18
C ASP A 67 14.23 -3.51 -10.38
N LYS A 68 14.33 -2.92 -9.18
CA LYS A 68 15.52 -2.98 -8.31
C LYS A 68 15.31 -3.88 -7.10
N GLU A 69 14.11 -3.93 -6.56
CA GLU A 69 13.81 -4.57 -5.28
C GLU A 69 12.36 -5.09 -5.20
N LEU A 70 12.16 -6.05 -4.30
CA LEU A 70 10.87 -6.59 -3.89
C LEU A 70 10.77 -6.41 -2.38
N VAL A 71 9.76 -5.67 -1.94
CA VAL A 71 9.56 -5.30 -0.53
C VAL A 71 8.31 -5.99 0.01
N CYS A 72 8.41 -6.46 1.25
CA CYS A 72 7.31 -6.99 2.05
C CYS A 72 7.05 -6.03 3.21
N VAL A 73 5.89 -5.39 3.20
CA VAL A 73 5.44 -4.48 4.26
C VAL A 73 4.42 -5.20 5.13
N SER A 74 4.73 -5.37 6.42
CA SER A 74 3.75 -5.88 7.38
C SER A 74 2.66 -4.83 7.63
N LEU A 75 1.40 -5.23 7.46
CA LEU A 75 0.21 -4.40 7.75
C LEU A 75 -0.32 -4.66 9.17
N SER A 76 0.35 -5.52 9.93
CA SER A 76 -0.03 -5.86 11.30
C SER A 76 0.47 -4.79 12.25
N VAL A 77 -0.32 -4.48 13.27
CA VAL A 77 0.12 -3.66 14.39
C VAL A 77 1.29 -4.39 15.05
N LYS A 78 2.45 -3.73 15.16
CA LYS A 78 3.52 -4.22 16.04
C LYS A 78 2.97 -4.17 17.47
N HIS A 79 2.75 -5.35 18.05
CA HIS A 79 2.57 -5.47 19.48
C HIS A 79 3.97 -5.54 20.06
N ASP A 80 4.52 -4.38 20.43
CA ASP A 80 5.77 -4.34 21.19
C ASP A 80 5.46 -4.91 22.58
N HIS A 81 5.89 -6.15 22.82
CA HIS A 81 5.92 -6.74 24.16
C HIS A 81 7.07 -6.08 24.92
N ASN A 82 6.73 -5.17 25.84
CA ASN A 82 7.64 -4.69 26.88
C ASN A 82 7.66 -5.68 28.04
#